data_AF-A0A6C1MZ36-F1
#
_entry.id   AF-A0A6C1MZ36-F1
#
_cell.length_a   1.000
_cell.length_b   1.000
_cell.length_c   1.000
_cell.angle_alpha   90.00
_cell.angle_beta   90.00
_cell.angle_gamma   90.00
#
_symmetry.space_group_name_H-M   'P 1'
#
loop_
_entity.id
_entity.type
_entity.pdbx_description
1 polymer ?
#
loop_
_entity_poly.entity_id
_entity_poly.type
_entity_poly.pdbx_seq_one_letter_code
_entity_poly.pdbx_strand_id
1 'polypeptide(L)' 'MLAHGDQIRLTPKERKVLHRLTGIDPHFIRTRQSLARFTEHYLDSRKTDSAEIRMIKVLLRKHIGPLQE' A
#
# COMPACT_ATOMS: atom_id res chain seq x y z
N MET A 1 -23.50 3.28 11.04
CA MET A 1 -22.75 3.32 9.77
C MET A 1 -21.72 4.43 9.85
N LEU A 2 -20.52 4.14 10.36
CA LEU A 2 -19.45 5.11 10.52
C LEU A 2 -18.22 4.57 9.81
N ALA A 3 -18.24 4.60 8.47
CA ALA A 3 -17.01 4.47 7.70
C ALA A 3 -16.28 5.82 7.78
N HIS A 4 -15.83 6.20 8.98
CA HIS A 4 -14.77 7.19 9.12
C HIS A 4 -13.51 6.52 8.58
N GLY A 5 -13.40 6.52 7.25
CA GLY A 5 -12.21 6.07 6.55
C GLY A 5 -11.08 6.97 7.02
N ASP A 6 -10.25 6.41 7.90
CA ASP A 6 -9.04 7.01 8.45
C ASP A 6 -8.30 7.73 7.30
N GLN A 7 -8.40 9.06 7.28
CA GLN A 7 -7.77 9.88 6.26
C GLN A 7 -6.28 9.77 6.50
N ILE A 8 -5.57 9.17 5.54
CA ILE A 8 -4.13 9.03 5.64
C ILE A 8 -3.46 10.00 4.67
N ARG A 9 -2.33 10.54 5.10
CA ARG A 9 -1.48 11.35 4.23
C ARG A 9 -0.12 10.67 4.13
N LEU A 10 0.12 10.03 2.99
CA LEU A 10 1.43 9.48 2.68
C LEU A 10 2.46 10.61 2.63
N THR A 11 3.54 10.46 3.39
CA THR A 11 4.71 11.32 3.33
C THR A 11 5.38 11.20 1.95
N PRO A 12 6.15 12.20 1.51
CA PRO A 12 6.90 12.13 0.25
C PRO A 12 7.80 10.89 0.15
N LYS A 13 8.35 10.43 1.29
CA LYS A 13 9.20 9.23 1.37
C LYS A 13 8.39 7.97 1.09
N GLU A 14 7.23 7.81 1.71
CA GLU A 14 6.34 6.66 1.47
C GLU A 14 5.84 6.63 0.03
N ARG A 15 5.47 7.79 -0.53
CA ARG A 15 5.07 7.88 -1.94
C ARG A 15 6.18 7.42 -2.88
N LYS A 16 7.42 7.83 -2.62
CA LYS A 16 8.59 7.43 -3.40
C LYS A 16 8.86 5.94 -3.29
N VAL A 17 8.67 5.35 -2.11
CA VAL A 17 8.82 3.90 -1.90
C VAL A 17 7.74 3.13 -2.66
N LEU A 18 6.48 3.52 -2.53
CA LEU A 18 5.38 2.89 -3.26
C LEU A 18 5.56 2.99 -4.77
N HIS A 19 5.89 4.18 -5.29
CA HIS A 19 6.18 4.38 -6.72
C HIS A 19 7.36 3.53 -7.19
N ARG A 20 8.44 3.40 -6.41
CA ARG A 20 9.55 2.51 -6.77
C ARG A 20 9.17 1.03 -6.82
N LEU A 21 8.25 0.60 -5.96
CA LEU A 21 7.86 -0.81 -5.84
C LEU A 21 6.83 -1.22 -6.89
N THR A 22 5.87 -0.34 -7.20
CA THR A 22 4.76 -0.64 -8.11
C THR A 22 4.93 -0.02 -9.49
N GLY A 23 5.82 0.97 -9.64
CA GLY A 23 5.91 1.81 -10.83
C GLY A 23 4.75 2.80 -10.98
N ILE A 24 3.86 2.91 -9.98
CA ILE A 24 2.64 3.71 -10.04
C ILE A 24 2.71 4.82 -9.00
N ASP A 25 2.39 6.04 -9.43
CA ASP A 25 2.31 7.19 -8.53
C ASP A 25 1.11 7.08 -7.57
N PRO A 26 1.33 7.07 -6.24
CA PRO A 26 0.27 6.90 -5.25
C PRO A 26 -0.44 8.21 -4.84
N HIS A 27 -0.42 9.29 -5.64
CA HIS A 27 -1.03 10.56 -5.23
C HIS A 27 -2.54 10.49 -4.93
N PHE A 28 -3.23 9.49 -5.45
CA PHE A 28 -4.67 9.26 -5.26
C PHE A 28 -4.99 8.57 -3.94
N ILE A 29 -3.99 8.06 -3.22
CA ILE A 29 -4.18 7.38 -1.94
C ILE A 29 -4.39 8.42 -0.84
N ARG A 30 -5.64 8.56 -0.39
CA ARG A 30 -6.07 9.52 0.65
C ARG A 30 -6.74 8.88 1.86
N THR A 31 -7.06 7.60 1.77
CA THR A 31 -7.71 6.85 2.84
C THR A 31 -6.98 5.55 3.06
N ARG A 32 -7.05 5.02 4.29
CA ARG A 32 -6.52 3.69 4.60
C ARG A 32 -7.12 2.61 3.72
N GLN A 33 -8.38 2.75 3.35
CA GLN A 33 -9.06 1.82 2.44
C GLN A 33 -8.48 1.86 1.01
N SER A 34 -8.21 3.06 0.48
CA SER A 34 -7.54 3.20 -0.82
C SER A 34 -6.12 2.65 -0.80
N LEU A 35 -5.39 2.81 0.31
CA LEU A 35 -4.05 2.24 0.47
C LEU A 35 -4.10 0.71 0.51
N ALA A 36 -5.02 0.14 1.29
CA ALA A 36 -5.22 -1.30 1.37
C ALA A 36 -5.52 -1.89 -0.02
N ARG A 37 -6.50 -1.34 -0.74
CA ARG A 37 -6.81 -1.77 -2.12
C ARG A 37 -5.63 -1.60 -3.07
N PHE A 38 -4.87 -0.51 -2.95
CA PHE A 38 -3.66 -0.31 -3.76
C PHE A 38 -2.63 -1.39 -3.49
N THR A 39 -2.40 -1.72 -2.21
CA THR A 39 -1.48 -2.80 -1.85
C THR A 39 -1.98 -4.15 -2.33
N GLU A 40 -3.26 -4.46 -2.23
CA GLU A 40 -3.80 -5.73 -2.74
C GLU A 40 -3.69 -5.83 -4.26
N HIS A 41 -4.01 -4.76 -4.99
CA HIS A 41 -4.06 -4.83 -6.45
C HIS A 41 -2.67 -4.76 -7.11
N TYR A 42 -1.76 -3.96 -6.55
CA TYR A 42 -0.45 -3.69 -7.15
C TYR A 42 0.71 -4.38 -6.44
N LEU A 43 0.52 -4.82 -5.19
CA LEU A 43 1.50 -5.65 -4.49
C LEU A 43 1.19 -7.14 -4.54
N ASP A 44 0.13 -7.58 -5.24
CA ASP A 44 -0.04 -9.00 -5.53
C ASP A 44 1.23 -9.56 -6.17
N SER A 45 1.68 -10.68 -5.64
CA SER A 45 3.05 -11.18 -5.82
C SER A 45 3.25 -11.60 -7.28
N ARG A 46 3.92 -10.77 -8.09
CA ARG A 46 4.33 -11.16 -9.43
C ARG A 46 5.53 -12.08 -9.25
N LYS A 47 5.58 -13.21 -9.98
CA LYS A 47 6.69 -14.18 -9.90
C LYS A 47 8.08 -13.55 -10.09
N THR A 48 8.14 -12.37 -10.69
CA THR A 48 9.34 -11.57 -10.95
C THR A 48 9.80 -10.69 -9.79
N ASP A 49 9.05 -10.62 -8.67
CA ASP A 49 9.44 -9.82 -7.51
C ASP A 49 10.70 -10.40 -6.84
N SER A 50 11.76 -9.58 -6.76
CA SER A 50 12.96 -9.85 -5.97
C SER A 50 12.62 -10.07 -4.49
N ALA A 51 13.48 -10.80 -3.77
CA ALA A 51 13.25 -11.13 -2.35
C ALA A 51 13.03 -9.87 -1.48
N GLU A 52 13.75 -8.78 -1.76
CA GLU A 52 13.58 -7.49 -1.09
C GLU A 52 12.19 -6.88 -1.29
N ILE A 53 11.65 -6.96 -2.51
CA ILE A 53 10.30 -6.47 -2.82
C ILE A 53 9.27 -7.28 -2.05
N ARG A 54 9.42 -8.61 -1.98
CA ARG A 54 8.52 -9.47 -1.17
C ARG A 54 8.56 -9.11 0.31
N MET A 55 9.75 -8.84 0.86
CA MET A 55 9.91 -8.44 2.27
C MET A 55 9.18 -7.13 2.55
N ILE A 56 9.35 -6.13 1.68
CA ILE A 56 8.69 -4.83 1.82
C ILE A 56 7.17 -4.97 1.69
N LYS A 57 6.69 -5.82 0.77
CA LYS A 57 5.26 -6.15 0.63
C LYS A 57 4.67 -6.74 1.92
N VAL A 58 5.38 -7.67 2.55
CA VAL A 58 4.96 -8.26 3.84
C VAL A 58 4.94 -7.21 4.95
N LEU A 59 5.96 -6.34 5.01
CA LEU A 59 6.00 -5.26 5.99
C LEU A 59 4.86 -4.26 5.79
N LEU A 60 4.56 -3.89 4.55
CA LEU A 60 3.45 -3.01 4.22
C LEU A 60 2.11 -3.62 4.61
N ARG A 61 1.87 -4.90 4.30
CA ARG A 61 0.64 -5.62 4.73
C ARG A 61 0.51 -5.67 6.25
N LYS A 62 1.61 -5.88 6.98
CA LYS A 62 1.61 -5.86 8.46
C LYS A 62 1.30 -4.49 9.05
N HIS A 63 1.86 -3.42 8.48
CA HIS A 63 1.66 -2.06 8.99
C HIS A 63 0.31 -1.46 8.63
N ILE A 64 -0.21 -1.77 7.44
CA ILE A 64 -1.51 -1.26 6.99
C ILE A 64 -2.65 -2.01 7.68
N GLY A 65 -2.39 -3.25 8.14
CA GLY A 65 -3.35 -4.13 8.79
C GLY A 65 -4.35 -4.72 7.80
N PRO A 66 -4.94 -5.90 8.09
CA PRO A 66 -6.07 -6.38 7.31
C PRO A 66 -7.19 -5.33 7.37
N LEU A 67 -7.89 -5.14 6.24
CA LEU A 67 -9.17 -4.45 6.24
C LEU A 67 -10.05 -5.24 7.23
N GLN A 68 -10.28 -4.71 8.43
CA GLN A 68 -11.29 -5.28 9.30
C GLN A 68 -12.62 -4.80 8.73
N GLU A 69 -13.36 -5.76 8.16
CA GLU A 69 -14.74 -5.59 7.68
C GLU A 69 -15.68 -5.12 8.80
#